data_AF-A0A6A0QV31-F1
#
_entry.id   AF-A0A6A0QV31-F1
#
_cell.length_a   1.000
_cell.length_b   1.000
_cell.length_c   1.000
_cell.angle_alpha   90.00
_cell.angle_beta   90.00
_cell.angle_gamma   90.00
#
_symmetry.space_group_name_H-M   'P 1'
#
loop_
_entity.id
_entity.type
_entity.pdbx_description
1 polymer ?
#
loop_
_entity_poly.entity_id
_entity_poly.type
_entity_poly.pdbx_seq_one_letter_code
_entity_poly.pdbx_strand_id
1 'polypeptide(L)' 'QVREAAVAAIGSLGHPDGIDPLLTLIADGPPQVRRRAIAAITVFDDPRIESAIRRAALDRNPGVREAAEMVVGRQIHEA' A
#
# COMPACT_ATOMS: atom_id res chain seq x y z
N GLN A 1 2.61 2.54 -16.46
CA GLN A 1 2.99 3.96 -16.38
C GLN A 1 1.86 4.83 -15.84
N VAL A 2 0.73 5.03 -16.52
CA VAL A 2 -0.35 5.95 -16.04
C VAL A 2 -0.91 5.58 -14.65
N ARG A 3 -1.22 4.30 -14.40
CA ARG A 3 -1.74 3.85 -13.09
C ARG A 3 -0.72 3.97 -11.95
N GLU A 4 0.56 3.87 -12.26
CA GLU A 4 1.62 3.95 -11.25
C GLU A 4 1.86 5.40 -10.80
N ALA A 5 1.81 6.33 -11.76
CA ALA A 5 1.88 7.76 -11.48
C ALA A 5 0.66 8.24 -10.67
N ALA A 6 -0.54 7.72 -10.98
CA ALA A 6 -1.74 8.03 -10.22
C ALA A 6 -1.64 7.58 -8.76
N VAL A 7 -1.13 6.36 -8.50
CA VAL A 7 -0.92 5.87 -7.14
C VAL A 7 0.10 6.71 -6.36
N ALA A 8 1.21 7.09 -7.02
CA ALA A 8 2.20 7.97 -6.41
C ALA A 8 1.59 9.35 -6.07
N ALA A 9 0.81 9.93 -6.99
CA ALA A 9 0.13 11.20 -6.76
C ALA A 9 -0.84 11.12 -5.56
N ILE A 10 -1.64 10.06 -5.46
CA ILE A 10 -2.57 9.89 -4.33
C ILE A 10 -1.80 9.82 -3.01
N GLY A 11 -0.73 9.03 -2.94
CA GLY A 11 0.12 8.94 -1.74
C GLY A 11 0.82 10.26 -1.40
N SER A 12 1.26 11.03 -2.38
CA SER A 12 1.89 12.33 -2.13
C SER A 12 0.88 13.41 -1.71
N LEU A 13 -0.38 13.33 -2.17
CA LEU A 13 -1.42 14.29 -1.81
C LEU A 13 -1.92 14.12 -0.37
N GLY A 14 -1.91 12.89 0.16
CA GLY A 14 -2.35 12.62 1.53
C GLY A 14 -3.83 12.97 1.79
N HIS A 15 -4.64 13.17 0.74
CA HIS A 15 -6.05 13.51 0.88
C HIS A 15 -6.86 12.28 1.33
N PRO A 16 -7.72 12.36 2.35
CA PRO A 16 -8.47 11.22 2.89
C PRO A 16 -9.22 10.37 1.83
N ASP A 17 -9.78 11.01 0.81
CA ASP A 17 -10.43 10.35 -0.34
C ASP A 17 -9.52 9.40 -1.13
N GLY A 18 -8.19 9.48 -0.92
CA GLY A 18 -7.20 8.59 -1.49
C GLY A 18 -7.13 7.21 -0.84
N ILE A 19 -7.66 7.04 0.38
CA ILE A 19 -7.57 5.80 1.16
C ILE A 19 -8.34 4.66 0.46
N ASP A 20 -9.61 4.88 0.11
CA ASP A 20 -10.45 3.83 -0.49
C ASP A 20 -9.94 3.34 -1.86
N PRO A 21 -9.50 4.21 -2.79
CA PRO A 21 -8.83 3.79 -4.02
C PRO A 21 -7.56 2.98 -3.75
N LEU A 22 -6.72 3.40 -2.80
CA LEU A 22 -5.50 2.68 -2.48
C LEU A 22 -5.79 1.30 -1.87
N LEU A 23 -6.76 1.19 -0.97
CA LEU A 23 -7.18 -0.11 -0.40
C LEU A 23 -7.67 -1.07 -1.49
N THR A 24 -8.47 -0.56 -2.44
CA THR A 24 -8.94 -1.35 -3.59
C THR A 24 -7.78 -1.82 -4.45
N LEU A 25 -6.81 -0.92 -4.71
CA LEU A 25 -5.63 -1.25 -5.50
C LEU A 25 -4.70 -2.24 -4.81
N ILE A 26 -4.62 -2.23 -3.47
CA ILE A 26 -3.87 -3.23 -2.70
C ILE A 26 -4.53 -4.60 -2.79
N ALA A 27 -5.86 -4.67 -2.78
CA ALA A 27 -6.58 -5.94 -2.87
C ALA A 27 -6.53 -6.55 -4.28
N ASP A 28 -6.94 -5.77 -5.29
CA ASP A 28 -7.29 -6.31 -6.61
C ASP A 28 -6.45 -5.73 -7.76
N GLY A 29 -5.51 -4.84 -7.46
CA GLY A 29 -4.64 -4.25 -8.47
C GLY A 29 -3.70 -5.27 -9.12
N PRO A 30 -3.13 -4.96 -10.30
CA PRO A 30 -1.99 -5.70 -10.84
C PRO A 30 -0.82 -5.74 -9.85
N PRO A 31 0.04 -6.77 -9.85
CA PRO A 31 1.10 -6.90 -8.83
C PRO A 31 2.00 -5.67 -8.69
N GLN A 32 2.36 -5.03 -9.80
CA GLN A 32 3.20 -3.82 -9.82
C GLN A 32 2.48 -2.60 -9.21
N VAL A 33 1.15 -2.58 -9.29
CA VAL A 33 0.30 -1.53 -8.72
C VAL A 33 0.05 -1.79 -7.24
N ARG A 34 -0.24 -3.03 -6.83
CA ARG A 34 -0.36 -3.42 -5.41
C ARG A 34 0.86 -2.99 -4.62
N ARG A 35 2.05 -3.34 -5.13
CA ARG A 35 3.33 -2.97 -4.51
C ARG A 35 3.45 -1.48 -4.25
N ARG A 36 3.07 -0.64 -5.23
CA ARG A 36 3.13 0.82 -5.09
C ARG A 36 2.03 1.36 -4.18
N ALA A 37 0.84 0.77 -4.22
CA ALA A 37 -0.27 1.18 -3.37
C ALA A 37 0.06 0.92 -1.89
N ILE A 38 0.74 -0.18 -1.57
CA ILE A 38 1.25 -0.47 -0.22
C ILE A 38 2.23 0.61 0.25
N ALA A 39 3.15 1.07 -0.61
CA ALA A 39 4.07 2.13 -0.24
C ALA A 39 3.39 3.50 -0.12
N ALA A 40 2.37 3.76 -0.94
CA ALA A 40 1.64 5.02 -0.95
C ALA A 40 0.66 5.15 0.23
N ILE A 41 0.11 4.03 0.72
CA ILE A 41 -0.91 4.08 1.77
C ILE A 41 -0.34 4.35 3.16
N THR A 42 0.97 4.23 3.37
CA THR A 42 1.61 4.41 4.69
C THR A 42 1.56 5.84 5.22
N VAL A 43 1.22 6.82 4.39
CA VAL A 43 1.09 8.22 4.81
C VAL A 43 -0.25 8.51 5.51
N PHE A 44 -1.20 7.57 5.42
CA PHE A 44 -2.54 7.71 5.98
C PHE A 44 -2.64 6.99 7.31
N ASP A 45 -3.43 7.56 8.21
CA ASP A 45 -3.78 6.94 9.49
C ASP A 45 -5.22 6.43 9.42
N ASP A 46 -5.37 5.16 9.01
CA ASP A 46 -6.66 4.46 8.92
C ASP A 46 -6.50 3.01 9.39
N PRO A 47 -7.35 2.53 10.32
CA PRO A 47 -7.23 1.19 10.90
C PRO A 47 -7.37 0.05 9.88
N ARG A 48 -7.96 0.31 8.72
CA ARG A 48 -8.10 -0.69 7.64
C ARG A 48 -6.77 -0.99 6.96
N ILE A 49 -5.81 -0.07 7.04
CA ILE A 49 -4.49 -0.17 6.38
C ILE A 49 -3.71 -1.35 6.94
N GLU A 50 -3.72 -1.53 8.26
CA GLU A 50 -3.01 -2.62 8.93
C GLU A 50 -3.50 -4.00 8.44
N SER A 51 -4.82 -4.17 8.31
CA SER A 51 -5.43 -5.37 7.75
C SER A 51 -5.10 -5.58 6.26
N ALA A 52 -5.00 -4.49 5.48
CA ALA A 52 -4.61 -4.55 4.08
C ALA A 52 -3.13 -4.98 3.91
N ILE A 53 -2.23 -4.44 4.72
CA ILE A 53 -0.80 -4.79 4.70
C ILE A 53 -0.58 -6.25 5.11
N ARG A 54 -1.24 -6.71 6.19
CA ARG A 54 -1.16 -8.12 6.60
C ARG A 54 -1.60 -9.09 5.51
N ARG A 55 -2.66 -8.76 4.77
CA ARG A 55 -3.10 -9.56 3.62
C ARG A 55 -2.07 -9.52 2.49
N ALA A 56 -1.48 -8.36 2.21
CA ALA A 56 -0.44 -8.22 1.20
C ALA A 56 0.85 -9.00 1.53
N ALA A 57 1.17 -9.19 2.81
CA ALA A 57 2.28 -10.04 3.24
C ALA A 57 2.07 -11.53 2.87
N LEU A 58 0.83 -11.94 2.58
CA LEU A 58 0.47 -13.29 2.12
C LEU A 58 0.23 -13.34 0.60
N ASP A 59 0.56 -12.29 -0.15
CA ASP A 59 0.30 -12.21 -1.58
C ASP A 59 1.09 -13.28 -2.37
N ARG A 60 0.47 -13.83 -3.41
CA ARG A 60 1.12 -14.79 -4.32
C ARG A 60 2.36 -14.23 -5.01
N ASN A 61 2.41 -12.92 -5.23
CA ASN A 61 3.53 -12.23 -5.85
C ASN A 61 4.60 -11.88 -4.81
N PRO A 62 5.85 -12.38 -4.97
CA PRO A 62 6.92 -12.10 -4.01
C PRO A 62 7.22 -10.61 -3.81
N GLY A 63 7.17 -9.81 -4.87
CA GLY A 63 7.44 -8.37 -4.77
C GLY A 63 6.35 -7.59 -4.03
N VAL A 64 5.14 -8.14 -3.92
CA VAL A 64 4.08 -7.55 -3.10
C VAL A 64 4.29 -7.91 -1.63
N ARG A 65 4.68 -9.16 -1.33
CA ARG A 65 5.02 -9.58 0.04
C ARG A 65 6.17 -8.77 0.61
N GLU A 66 7.26 -8.63 -0.15
CA GLU A 66 8.43 -7.84 0.24
C GLU A 66 8.06 -6.39 0.56
N ALA A 67 7.19 -5.77 -0.25
CA ALA A 67 6.72 -4.41 0.04
C ALA A 67 5.87 -4.33 1.30
N ALA A 68 5.02 -5.31 1.57
CA ALA A 68 4.25 -5.38 2.82
C ALA A 68 5.16 -5.57 4.04
N GLU A 69 6.13 -6.47 3.94
CA GLU A 69 7.14 -6.71 4.99
C GLU A 69 8.00 -5.48 5.26
N MET A 70 8.40 -4.73 4.23
CA MET A 70 9.13 -3.48 4.41
C MET A 70 8.32 -2.44 5.19
N VAL A 71 7.00 -2.39 5.00
CA VAL A 71 6.13 -1.46 5.75
C VAL A 71 5.97 -1.92 7.19
N VAL A 72 5.70 -3.20 7.42
CA VAL A 72 5.60 -3.77 8.78
C VAL A 72 6.91 -3.59 9.53
N GLY A 73 8.05 -3.93 8.91
CA GLY A 73 9.38 -3.78 9.51
C GLY A 73 9.76 -2.33 9.82
N ARG A 74 9.22 -1.36 9.05
CA ARG A 74 9.39 0.07 9.34
C ARG A 74 8.64 0.49 10.61
N GLN A 75 7.42 -0.03 10.84
CA GLN A 75 6.66 0.28 12.06
C GLN A 75 7.31 -0.24 13.35
N ILE A 76 8.19 -1.25 13.27
CA ILE A 76 8.89 -1.79 14.47
C ILE A 76 10.13 -0.95 14.83
N HIS A 77 10.68 -0.16 13.90
CA HIS A 77 11.86 0.69 14.17
C HIS A 77 11.50 2.11 14.64
N GLU A 78 10.24 2.52 14.59
CA GLU A 78 9.78 3.86 14.99
C GLU A 78 9.04 3.88 16.35
N ALA A 79 9.10 2.78 17.12
CA ALA A 79 8.57 2.67 18.49
C ALA A 79 9.71 2.60 19.51
#